data_AF-A0A7C0Z2Q6-F1
#
_entry.id   AF-A0A7C0Z2Q6-F1
#
_cell.length_a   1.000
_cell.length_b   1.000
_cell.length_c   1.000
_cell.angle_alpha   90.00
_cell.angle_beta   90.00
_cell.angle_gamma   90.00
#
_symmetry.space_group_name_H-M   'P 1'
#
loop_
_entity.id
_entity.type
_entity.pdbx_description
1 polymer ?
#
loop_
_entity_poly.entity_id
_entity_poly.type
_entity_poly.pdbx_seq_one_letter_code
_entity_poly.pdbx_strand_id
1 'polypeptide(L)'
;MAQPPRRKHRLSIAIPSSLVSEIPHLREKTATIGHIGRAAALFRVDDIYIYRDRPDESRLIGLILRYMETPQYLRRLMFGMMAELRYVGILPPLRTPHHPLRKKAEEL
;
A
#
# COMPACT_ATOMS: atom_id res chain seq x y z
N MET A 1 19.10 4.98 15.94
CA MET A 1 18.25 6.19 16.04
C MET A 1 16.89 5.78 16.58
N ALA A 2 16.41 6.41 17.65
CA ALA A 2 15.07 6.17 18.18
C ALA A 2 14.00 6.62 17.16
N GLN A 3 12.92 5.87 17.00
CA GLN A 3 11.82 6.29 16.13
C GLN A 3 11.12 7.53 16.71
N PRO A 4 10.75 8.52 15.89
CA PRO A 4 10.02 9.68 16.37
C PRO A 4 8.67 9.24 16.96
N PRO A 5 8.23 9.84 18.09
CA PRO A 5 6.99 9.45 18.74
C PRO A 5 5.81 9.49 17.76
N ARG A 6 4.91 8.53 17.91
CA ARG A 6 3.67 8.47 17.10
C ARG A 6 2.78 9.65 17.47
N ARG A 7 1.95 10.11 16.51
CA ARG A 7 0.92 11.12 16.81
C ARG A 7 -0.07 10.57 17.84
N LYS A 8 -0.63 11.45 18.67
CA LYS A 8 -1.67 11.10 19.66
C LYS A 8 -3.02 10.78 19.02
N HIS A 9 -3.34 11.45 17.91
CA HIS A 9 -4.59 11.27 17.18
C HIS A 9 -4.38 10.36 15.96
N ARG A 10 -5.42 9.58 15.64
CA ARG A 10 -5.47 8.81 14.40
C ARG A 10 -5.65 9.73 13.20
N LEU A 11 -4.93 9.47 12.12
CA LEU A 11 -5.06 10.15 10.85
C LEU A 11 -5.66 9.19 9.83
N SER A 12 -6.80 9.57 9.26
CA SER A 12 -7.42 8.83 8.17
C SER A 12 -7.50 9.69 6.92
N ILE A 13 -7.40 9.06 5.74
CA ILE A 13 -7.57 9.73 4.44
C ILE A 13 -8.68 9.04 3.66
N ALA A 14 -9.35 9.79 2.78
CA ALA A 14 -10.36 9.26 1.88
C ALA A 14 -9.95 9.53 0.43
N ILE A 15 -10.04 8.52 -0.44
CA ILE A 15 -9.70 8.60 -1.86
C ILE A 15 -10.84 8.07 -2.74
N PRO A 16 -11.09 8.68 -3.92
CA PRO A 16 -12.10 8.20 -4.85
C PRO A 16 -11.71 6.87 -5.48
N SER A 17 -12.69 6.02 -5.80
CA SER A 17 -12.47 4.80 -6.57
C SER A 17 -12.04 5.05 -8.02
N SER A 18 -12.29 6.24 -8.58
CA SER A 18 -11.90 6.65 -9.93
C SER A 18 -10.48 7.23 -10.01
N LEU A 19 -9.73 7.27 -8.90
CA LEU A 19 -8.43 7.95 -8.83
C LEU A 19 -7.42 7.54 -9.92
N VAL A 20 -7.55 6.32 -10.43
CA VAL A 20 -6.70 5.76 -11.50
C VAL A 20 -7.49 5.40 -12.76
N SER A 21 -8.70 5.96 -12.94
CA SER A 21 -9.58 5.66 -14.08
C SER A 21 -8.98 6.05 -15.42
N GLU A 22 -8.37 7.24 -15.47
CA GLU A 22 -7.83 7.83 -16.70
C GLU A 22 -6.51 7.20 -17.15
N ILE A 23 -5.92 6.33 -16.32
CA ILE A 23 -4.63 5.71 -16.61
C ILE A 23 -4.88 4.41 -17.37
N PRO A 24 -4.46 4.28 -18.65
CA PRO A 24 -4.83 3.12 -19.47
C PRO A 24 -4.07 1.85 -19.06
N HIS A 25 -2.83 1.98 -18.61
CA HIS A 25 -1.95 0.84 -18.37
C HIS A 25 -1.89 0.45 -16.88
N LEU A 26 -2.08 -0.85 -16.61
CA LEU A 26 -2.02 -1.41 -15.25
C LEU A 26 -0.69 -1.09 -14.53
N ARG A 27 0.43 -1.04 -15.27
CA ARG A 27 1.74 -0.68 -14.73
C ARG A 27 1.74 0.73 -14.12
N GLU A 28 1.16 1.70 -14.82
CA GLU A 28 1.08 3.09 -14.37
C GLU A 28 0.06 3.26 -13.24
N LYS A 29 -1.07 2.53 -13.30
CA LYS A 29 -2.02 2.45 -12.16
C LYS A 29 -1.31 1.96 -10.91
N THR A 30 -0.52 0.89 -11.04
CA THR A 30 0.24 0.29 -9.94
C THR A 30 1.26 1.26 -9.36
N ALA A 31 1.99 2.00 -10.20
CA ALA A 31 2.94 3.01 -9.75
C ALA A 31 2.24 4.13 -8.96
N THR A 32 1.12 4.64 -9.48
CA THR A 32 0.34 5.72 -8.86
C THR A 32 -0.20 5.30 -7.48
N ILE A 33 -0.80 4.11 -7.40
CA ILE A 33 -1.28 3.54 -6.13
C ILE A 33 -0.09 3.31 -5.16
N GLY A 34 1.06 2.88 -5.70
CA GLY A 34 2.31 2.75 -4.96
C GLY A 34 2.77 4.05 -4.31
N HIS A 35 2.70 5.16 -5.03
CA HIS A 35 3.03 6.48 -4.49
C HIS A 35 2.08 6.90 -3.37
N ILE A 36 0.77 6.62 -3.50
CA ILE A 36 -0.23 6.89 -2.47
C ILE A 36 0.07 6.07 -1.21
N GLY A 37 0.29 4.76 -1.35
CA GLY A 37 0.63 3.90 -0.22
C GLY A 37 1.91 4.34 0.49
N ARG A 38 2.93 4.78 -0.26
CA ARG A 38 4.16 5.33 0.30
C ARG A 38 3.95 6.66 1.03
N ALA A 39 3.16 7.58 0.47
CA ALA A 39 2.83 8.82 1.14
C ALA A 39 2.06 8.55 2.45
N ALA A 40 1.08 7.64 2.42
CA ALA A 40 0.32 7.23 3.60
C ALA A 40 1.24 6.66 4.70
N ALA A 41 2.19 5.79 4.33
CA ALA A 41 3.17 5.25 5.27
C ALA A 41 4.11 6.32 5.85
N LEU A 42 4.61 7.26 5.02
CA LEU A 42 5.49 8.35 5.45
C LEU A 42 4.80 9.23 6.51
N PHE A 43 3.55 9.58 6.25
CA PHE A 43 2.76 10.42 7.14
C PHE A 43 2.07 9.64 8.27
N ARG A 44 2.32 8.32 8.38
CA ARG A 44 1.73 7.44 9.40
C ARG A 44 0.20 7.55 9.45
N VAL A 45 -0.42 7.44 8.28
CA VAL A 45 -1.88 7.30 8.13
C VAL A 45 -2.30 5.95 8.72
N ASP A 46 -3.35 5.95 9.52
CA ASP A 46 -3.91 4.76 10.16
C ASP A 46 -4.91 4.05 9.24
N ASP A 47 -5.76 4.81 8.55
CA ASP A 47 -6.84 4.27 7.72
C ASP A 47 -6.94 4.98 6.37
N ILE A 48 -7.09 4.21 5.30
CA ILE A 48 -7.37 4.69 3.94
C ILE A 48 -8.77 4.22 3.55
N TYR A 49 -9.72 5.15 3.45
CA TYR A 49 -11.08 4.90 2.99
C TYR A 49 -11.16 5.10 1.47
N ILE A 50 -11.62 4.09 0.74
CA ILE A 50 -11.90 4.22 -0.69
C ILE A 50 -13.40 4.42 -0.84
N TYR A 51 -13.83 5.63 -1.18
CA TYR A 51 -15.24 5.90 -1.42
C TYR A 51 -15.58 5.63 -2.89
N ARG A 52 -16.79 5.08 -3.11
CA ARG A 52 -17.23 4.67 -4.45
C ARG A 52 -17.68 5.87 -5.26
N ASP A 53 -17.18 5.96 -6.47
CA ASP A 53 -17.60 6.83 -7.57
C ASP A 53 -17.53 6.06 -8.90
N ARG A 54 -17.61 6.75 -10.05
CA ARG A 54 -17.59 6.10 -11.36
C ARG A 54 -16.47 6.67 -12.22
N PRO A 55 -15.70 5.82 -12.91
CA PRO A 55 -15.70 4.35 -12.85
C PRO A 55 -15.09 3.82 -11.53
N ASP A 56 -15.51 2.61 -11.11
CA ASP A 56 -15.12 2.01 -9.82
C ASP A 56 -13.87 1.12 -9.96
N GLU A 57 -12.70 1.62 -9.53
CA GLU A 57 -11.44 0.86 -9.44
C GLU A 57 -11.08 0.50 -7.99
N SER A 58 -12.04 0.56 -7.06
CA SER A 58 -11.79 0.36 -5.62
C SER A 58 -11.16 -1.00 -5.31
N ARG A 59 -11.50 -2.03 -6.10
CA ARG A 59 -10.91 -3.38 -5.98
C ARG A 59 -9.40 -3.35 -6.26
N LEU A 60 -8.97 -2.72 -7.35
CA LEU A 60 -7.56 -2.64 -7.74
C LEU A 60 -6.75 -1.84 -6.71
N ILE A 61 -7.27 -0.66 -6.34
CA ILE A 61 -6.65 0.23 -5.36
C ILE A 61 -6.50 -0.50 -4.02
N GLY A 62 -7.58 -1.10 -3.51
CA GLY A 62 -7.58 -1.83 -2.25
C GLY A 62 -6.62 -3.03 -2.27
N LEU A 63 -6.55 -3.78 -3.38
CA LEU A 63 -5.67 -4.92 -3.50
C LEU A 63 -4.19 -4.52 -3.44
N ILE A 64 -3.79 -3.49 -4.18
CA ILE A 64 -2.40 -3.03 -4.20
C ILE A 64 -2.00 -2.42 -2.85
N LEU A 65 -2.85 -1.59 -2.23
CA LEU A 65 -2.57 -1.02 -0.91
C LEU A 65 -2.43 -2.10 0.17
N ARG A 66 -3.30 -3.13 0.16
CA ARG A 66 -3.19 -4.29 1.06
C ARG A 66 -1.91 -5.09 0.81
N TYR A 67 -1.53 -5.30 -0.46
CA TYR A 67 -0.28 -5.97 -0.80
C TYR A 67 0.93 -5.21 -0.27
N MET A 68 0.93 -3.87 -0.42
CA MET A 68 2.00 -3.02 0.10
C MET A 68 2.09 -3.09 1.62
N GLU A 69 0.96 -3.03 2.31
CA GLU A 69 0.91 -3.02 3.77
C GLU A 69 1.26 -4.38 4.40
N THR A 70 0.98 -5.47 3.67
CA THR A 70 1.33 -6.81 4.13
C THR A 70 2.85 -7.00 4.19
N PRO A 71 3.41 -7.48 5.32
CA PRO A 71 4.84 -7.78 5.43
C PRO A 71 5.32 -8.75 4.36
N GLN A 72 6.55 -8.55 3.88
CA GLN A 72 7.10 -9.27 2.72
C GLN A 72 7.02 -10.80 2.86
N TYR A 73 7.25 -11.33 4.07
CA TYR A 73 7.23 -12.77 4.34
C TYR A 73 5.82 -13.39 4.32
N LEU A 74 4.75 -12.59 4.49
CA LEU A 74 3.36 -13.07 4.42
C LEU A 74 2.75 -12.95 3.02
N ARG A 75 3.35 -12.13 2.14
CA ARG A 75 2.73 -11.82 0.83
C ARG A 75 2.46 -13.07 0.01
N ARG A 76 3.38 -14.03 -0.01
CA ARG A 76 3.21 -15.28 -0.78
C ARG A 76 2.09 -16.17 -0.22
N LEU A 77 1.79 -16.05 1.07
CA LEU A 77 0.72 -16.83 1.72
C LEU A 77 -0.65 -16.17 1.53
N MET A 78 -0.71 -14.83 1.59
CA MET A 78 -1.95 -14.07 1.51
C MET A 78 -2.38 -13.72 0.09
N PHE A 79 -1.43 -13.64 -0.84
CA PHE A 79 -1.68 -13.25 -2.23
C PHE A 79 -1.18 -14.37 -3.16
N GLY A 80 -2.11 -15.02 -3.83
CA GLY A 80 -1.80 -15.94 -4.94
C GLY A 80 -1.34 -15.20 -6.20
N MET A 81 -1.19 -15.92 -7.30
CA MET A 81 -0.89 -15.33 -8.62
C MET A 81 -2.14 -14.63 -9.17
N MET A 82 -2.18 -13.30 -9.03
CA MET A 82 -3.26 -12.44 -9.52
C MET A 82 -2.75 -11.57 -10.68
N ALA A 83 -3.56 -11.43 -11.74
CA ALA A 83 -3.20 -10.61 -12.90
C ALA A 83 -3.06 -9.13 -12.54
N GLU A 84 -3.90 -8.66 -11.61
CA GLU A 84 -3.90 -7.31 -11.05
C GLU A 84 -2.57 -6.97 -10.34
N LEU A 85 -1.87 -7.99 -9.83
CA LEU A 85 -0.59 -7.85 -9.12
C LEU A 85 0.63 -8.13 -10.01
N ARG A 86 0.47 -8.28 -11.32
CA ARG A 86 1.57 -8.57 -12.26
C ARG A 86 2.74 -7.60 -12.14
N TYR A 87 2.46 -6.32 -11.86
CA TYR A 87 3.46 -5.25 -11.83
C TYR A 87 3.88 -4.84 -10.41
N VAL A 88 3.53 -5.58 -9.35
CA VAL A 88 3.88 -5.20 -7.96
C VAL A 88 5.38 -5.06 -7.70
N GLY A 89 6.24 -5.60 -8.56
CA GLY A 89 7.69 -5.45 -8.48
C GLY A 89 8.19 -4.01 -8.61
N ILE A 90 7.40 -3.09 -9.20
CA ILE A 90 7.77 -1.67 -9.31
C ILE A 90 7.36 -0.83 -8.09
N LEU A 91 6.64 -1.42 -7.13
CA LEU A 91 6.12 -0.68 -5.98
C LEU A 91 7.26 -0.17 -5.10
N PRO A 92 7.17 1.08 -4.60
CA PRO A 92 8.20 1.63 -3.73
C PRO A 92 8.18 0.91 -2.37
N PRO A 93 9.35 0.72 -1.72
CA PRO A 93 9.39 0.11 -0.40
C PRO A 93 8.82 1.05 0.67
N LEU A 94 8.01 0.52 1.58
CA LEU A 94 7.44 1.29 2.70
C LEU A 94 8.43 1.47 3.86
N ARG A 95 9.26 0.44 4.16
CA ARG A 95 10.22 0.42 5.28
C ARG A 95 9.59 0.83 6.63
N THR A 96 8.33 0.48 6.84
CA THR A 96 7.60 0.70 8.08
C THR A 96 8.07 -0.26 9.18
N PRO A 97 7.84 0.05 10.48
CA PRO A 97 8.36 -0.75 11.59
C PRO A 97 7.94 -2.22 11.56
N HIS A 98 6.74 -2.51 11.08
CA HIS A 98 6.16 -3.85 10.94
C HIS A 98 6.62 -4.60 9.67
N HIS A 99 7.53 -4.03 8.89
CA HIS A 99 8.20 -4.66 7.75
C HIS A 99 9.68 -4.95 8.11
N PRO A 100 9.96 -5.92 9.01
CA PRO A 100 11.32 -6.22 9.40
C PRO A 100 12.10 -6.76 8.21
N LEU A 101 13.31 -6.23 8.00
CA LEU A 101 14.30 -6.86 7.13
C LEU A 101 14.89 -8.04 7.90
N ARG A 102 15.18 -9.14 7.19
CA ARG A 102 15.64 -10.44 7.74
C ARG A 102 16.65 -10.34 8.89
N LYS A 103 17.61 -9.39 8.82
CA LYS A 103 18.58 -9.12 9.90
C LYS A 103 17.97 -8.79 11.28
N LYS A 104 16.77 -8.20 11.34
CA LYS A 104 16.06 -7.90 12.59
C LYS A 104 15.11 -9.00 13.05
N ALA A 105 14.71 -9.90 12.15
CA ALA A 105 13.82 -11.01 12.50
C ALA A 105 14.57 -12.15 13.20
N GLU A 106 15.89 -12.25 12.99
CA GLU A 106 16.78 -13.20 13.66
C GLU A 106 17.24 -12.72 15.06
N GLU A 107 16.99 -11.44 15.39
CA GLU A 107 17.35 -10.79 16.66
C GLU A 107 16.14 -10.57 17.61
N LEU A 108 14.95 -11.03 17.23
CA LEU A 108 13.70 -10.98 18.01
C LEU A 108 13.26 -12.39 18.39
#